data_AF-A0A4Z2EGJ8-F1
#
_entry.id   AF-A0A4Z2EGJ8-F1
#
_cell.length_a   1.000
_cell.length_b   1.000
_cell.length_c   1.000
_cell.angle_alpha   90.00
_cell.angle_beta   90.00
_cell.angle_gamma   90.00
#
_symmetry.space_group_name_H-M   'P 1'
#
loop_
_entity.id
_entity.type
_entity.pdbx_description
1 polymer ?
#
loop_
_entity_poly.entity_id
_entity_poly.type
_entity_poly.pdbx_seq_one_letter_code
_entity_poly.pdbx_strand_id
1 'polypeptide(L)'
;MCFLLLLLLLFPSLTPPCPVRSRDFYHTCYCLSGLSIAQHFGNTELQHEMILGREENRLAPTHPIYNICPEKVAKALLHFHRLPVPDEEDGVSDPAGAAASSDPQS
;
A
#
# COMPACT_ATOMS: atom_id res chain seq x y z
N MET A 1 1.79 5.14 10.85
CA MET A 1 1.67 4.00 9.90
C MET A 1 3.05 3.57 9.35
N CYS A 2 3.92 4.47 8.86
CA CYS A 2 5.32 4.11 8.52
C CYS A 2 6.15 3.56 9.70
N PHE A 3 5.94 4.08 10.91
CA PHE A 3 6.66 3.60 12.10
C PHE A 3 6.35 2.14 12.48
N LEU A 4 5.17 1.62 12.12
CA LEU A 4 4.77 0.26 12.49
C LEU A 4 5.47 -0.78 11.61
N LEU A 5 5.66 -0.48 10.31
CA LEU A 5 6.44 -1.32 9.41
C LEU A 5 7.95 -1.27 9.74
N LEU A 6 8.46 -0.11 10.16
CA LEU A 6 9.86 0.01 10.59
C LEU A 6 10.13 -0.81 11.87
N LEU A 7 9.18 -0.81 12.82
CA LEU A 7 9.27 -1.61 14.06
C LEU A 7 9.18 -3.12 13.81
N LEU A 8 8.37 -3.57 12.85
CA LEU A 8 8.27 -4.99 12.48
C LEU A 8 9.52 -5.51 11.76
N LEU A 9 10.27 -4.65 11.07
CA LEU A 9 11.53 -5.02 10.41
C LEU A 9 12.75 -4.89 11.35
N LEU A 10 12.72 -4.01 12.36
CA LEU A 10 13.82 -3.85 13.33
C LEU A 10 13.77 -4.79 14.54
N PHE A 11 12.63 -5.40 14.86
CA PHE A 11 12.48 -6.31 16.01
C PHE A 11 11.87 -7.66 15.62
N PRO A 12 12.62 -8.54 14.94
CA PRO A 12 12.18 -9.90 14.60
C PRO A 12 11.98 -10.82 15.82
N SER A 13 12.17 -10.33 17.05
CA SER A 13 12.19 -11.14 18.28
C SER A 13 10.94 -11.01 19.16
N LEU A 14 9.95 -10.17 18.84
CA LEU A 14 8.78 -9.94 19.72
C LEU A 14 7.40 -10.35 19.18
N THR A 15 7.28 -10.88 17.97
CA THR A 15 6.00 -11.44 17.50
C THR A 15 6.23 -12.67 16.63
N PRO A 16 5.69 -13.86 16.97
CA PRO A 16 5.61 -14.94 16.00
C PRO A 16 4.84 -14.40 14.78
N PRO A 17 5.34 -14.55 13.54
CA PRO A 17 4.62 -14.10 12.36
C PRO A 17 3.33 -14.90 12.33
N CYS A 18 2.18 -14.28 12.67
CA CYS A 18 0.90 -14.98 12.77
C CYS A 18 0.65 -15.78 11.48
N PRO A 19 0.87 -17.11 11.47
CA PRO A 19 0.88 -17.90 10.25
C PRO A 19 -0.52 -18.49 9.99
N VAL A 20 -1.56 -17.79 10.44
CA VAL A 20 -2.92 -18.34 10.65
C VAL A 20 -4.00 -17.54 9.93
N ARG A 21 -3.66 -16.75 8.92
CA ARG A 21 -4.64 -16.16 8.02
C ARG A 21 -4.49 -16.75 6.63
N SER A 22 -5.62 -17.14 6.03
CA SER A 22 -5.68 -17.59 4.64
C SER A 22 -5.09 -16.51 3.74
N ARG A 23 -4.39 -16.93 2.67
CA ARG A 23 -3.82 -15.99 1.71
C ARG A 23 -4.94 -15.22 1.01
N ASP A 24 -5.01 -13.92 1.26
CA ASP A 24 -5.94 -13.01 0.58
C ASP A 24 -5.19 -11.95 -0.25
N PHE A 25 -5.95 -11.26 -1.11
CA PHE A 25 -5.41 -10.21 -1.98
C PHE A 25 -5.00 -8.96 -1.20
N TYR A 26 -5.64 -8.69 -0.05
CA TYR A 26 -5.35 -7.54 0.79
C TYR A 26 -3.93 -7.64 1.37
N HIS A 27 -3.64 -8.73 2.06
CA HIS A 27 -2.34 -9.01 2.63
C HIS A 27 -1.27 -9.12 1.56
N THR A 28 -1.56 -9.78 0.43
CA THR A 28 -0.61 -9.85 -0.69
C THR A 28 -0.22 -8.45 -1.17
N CYS A 29 -1.19 -7.55 -1.38
CA CYS A 29 -0.95 -6.18 -1.81
C CYS A 29 -0.09 -5.41 -0.81
N TYR A 30 -0.51 -5.35 0.46
CA TYR A 30 0.18 -4.54 1.47
C TYR A 30 1.55 -5.10 1.87
N CYS A 31 1.74 -6.42 1.86
CA CYS A 31 3.04 -7.03 2.08
C CYS A 31 4.03 -6.67 0.96
N LEU A 32 3.60 -6.76 -0.31
CA LEU A 32 4.45 -6.40 -1.46
C LEU A 32 4.74 -4.89 -1.50
N SER A 33 3.74 -4.06 -1.21
CA SER A 33 3.91 -2.61 -1.08
C SER A 33 4.92 -2.25 0.02
N GLY A 34 4.80 -2.88 1.19
CA GLY A 34 5.73 -2.67 2.31
C GLY A 34 7.16 -3.12 1.97
N LEU A 35 7.31 -4.26 1.29
CA LEU A 35 8.60 -4.74 0.82
C LEU A 35 9.23 -3.78 -0.20
N SER A 36 8.45 -3.28 -1.16
CA SER A 36 8.93 -2.29 -2.13
C SER A 36 9.40 -1.00 -1.45
N ILE A 37 8.67 -0.48 -0.46
CA ILE A 37 9.09 0.71 0.31
C ILE A 37 10.42 0.45 1.04
N ALA A 38 10.59 -0.75 1.63
CA ALA A 38 11.82 -1.11 2.32
C ALA A 38 13.01 -1.28 1.36
N GLN A 39 12.77 -1.75 0.13
CA GLN A 39 13.79 -1.86 -0.91
C GLN A 39 14.22 -0.49 -1.43
N HIS A 40 13.28 0.44 -1.59
CA HIS A 40 13.47 1.74 -2.24
C HIS A 40 13.57 2.88 -1.23
N PHE A 41 14.54 2.81 -0.32
CA PHE A 41 14.73 3.84 0.70
C PHE A 41 15.56 5.01 0.15
N GLY A 42 14.94 6.17 -0.07
CA GLY A 42 15.67 7.34 -0.56
C GLY A 42 14.85 8.61 -0.69
N ASN A 43 15.46 9.75 -0.33
CA ASN A 43 14.97 11.08 -0.69
C ASN A 43 15.47 11.45 -2.09
N THR A 44 14.89 12.49 -2.70
CA THR A 44 15.02 12.92 -4.11
C THR A 44 16.44 12.93 -4.73
N GLU A 45 17.52 12.90 -3.93
CA GLU A 45 18.91 12.92 -4.42
C GLU A 45 19.72 11.63 -4.18
N LEU A 46 19.23 10.70 -3.35
CA LEU A 46 19.95 9.46 -3.01
C LEU A 46 18.96 8.30 -2.98
N GLN A 47 18.75 7.65 -4.13
CA GLN A 47 18.04 6.37 -4.19
C GLN A 47 18.99 5.28 -3.69
N HIS A 48 18.80 4.83 -2.45
CA HIS A 48 19.52 3.70 -1.92
C HIS A 48 18.63 2.45 -2.03
N GLU A 49 19.01 1.56 -2.94
CA GLU A 49 18.30 0.29 -3.12
C GLU A 49 18.93 -0.78 -2.24
N MET A 50 18.13 -1.38 -1.36
CA MET A 50 18.55 -2.48 -0.51
C MET A 50 17.73 -3.73 -0.86
N ILE A 51 18.27 -4.56 -1.74
CA ILE A 51 17.64 -5.81 -2.15
C ILE A 51 18.20 -6.96 -1.35
N LEU A 52 17.34 -7.58 -0.54
CA LEU A 52 17.68 -8.79 0.20
C LEU A 52 17.51 -10.03 -0.71
N GLY A 53 18.59 -10.80 -0.85
CA GLY A 53 18.60 -12.04 -1.62
C GLY A 53 19.05 -11.82 -3.06
N ARG A 54 18.24 -12.29 -4.03
CA ARG A 54 18.57 -12.21 -5.46
C ARG A 54 17.90 -10.99 -6.11
N GLU A 55 18.44 -10.59 -7.26
CA GLU A 55 17.94 -9.45 -8.05
C GLU A 55 16.49 -9.65 -8.51
N GLU A 56 16.04 -10.90 -8.67
CA GLU A 56 14.65 -11.22 -9.03
C GLU A 56 13.62 -10.78 -7.98
N ASN A 57 14.06 -10.54 -6.74
CA ASN A 57 13.19 -10.03 -5.67
C ASN A 57 12.92 -8.52 -5.79
N ARG A 58 13.54 -7.84 -6.76
CA ARG A 58 13.35 -6.42 -7.03
C ARG A 58 11.89 -6.14 -7.38
N LEU A 59 11.22 -5.36 -6.54
CA LEU A 59 9.88 -4.84 -6.83
C LEU A 59 9.98 -3.44 -7.43
N ALA A 60 8.94 -3.03 -8.16
CA ALA A 60 8.83 -1.65 -8.63
C ALA A 60 8.55 -0.71 -7.44
N PRO A 61 9.10 0.52 -7.43
CA PRO A 61 8.86 1.48 -6.37
C PRO A 61 7.38 1.90 -6.32
N THR A 62 6.90 2.16 -5.10
CA THR A 62 5.54 2.61 -4.83
C THR A 62 5.56 3.99 -4.15
N HIS A 63 4.59 4.83 -4.49
CA HIS A 63 4.44 6.16 -3.89
C HIS A 63 4.05 6.04 -2.41
N PRO A 64 4.78 6.66 -1.48
CA PRO A 64 4.60 6.43 -0.04
C PRO A 64 3.22 6.88 0.48
N ILE A 65 2.55 7.79 -0.23
CA ILE A 65 1.21 8.29 0.14
C ILE A 65 0.09 7.53 -0.58
N TYR A 66 0.26 7.24 -1.88
CA TYR A 66 -0.83 6.74 -2.73
C TYR A 66 -0.78 5.22 -2.95
N ASN A 67 0.31 4.58 -2.51
CA ASN A 67 0.58 3.16 -2.69
C ASN A 67 0.40 2.65 -4.14
N ILE A 68 0.77 3.48 -5.11
CA ILE A 68 0.77 3.17 -6.54
C ILE A 68 2.10 3.63 -7.15
N CYS A 69 2.49 3.09 -8.30
CA CYS A 69 3.74 3.47 -8.95
C CYS A 69 3.81 5.00 -9.18
N PRO A 70 4.94 5.65 -8.88
CA PRO A 70 5.06 7.11 -9.02
C PRO A 70 4.79 7.61 -10.44
N GLU A 71 5.09 6.82 -11.48
CA GLU A 71 4.79 7.15 -12.87
C GLU A 71 3.28 7.19 -13.15
N LYS A 72 2.51 6.36 -12.43
CA LYS A 72 1.05 6.34 -12.53
C LYS A 72 0.43 7.53 -11.81
N VAL A 73 0.98 7.91 -10.65
CA VAL A 73 0.62 9.16 -9.95
C VAL A 73 0.84 10.36 -10.85
N ALA A 74 2.04 10.49 -11.43
CA ALA A 74 2.36 11.61 -12.32
C ALA A 74 1.41 11.69 -13.52
N LYS A 75 1.11 10.54 -14.15
CA LYS A 75 0.13 10.48 -15.26
C LYS A 75 -1.27 10.90 -14.83
N ALA A 76 -1.73 10.42 -13.68
CA ALA A 76 -3.05 10.77 -13.15
C ALA A 76 -3.13 12.27 -12.85
N LEU A 77 -2.16 12.81 -12.11
CA LEU A 77 -2.10 14.24 -11.80
C LEU A 77 -2.08 15.09 -13.07
N LEU A 78 -1.22 14.77 -14.03
CA LEU A 78 -1.18 15.49 -15.31
C LEU A 78 -2.51 15.43 -16.07
N HIS A 79 -3.24 14.32 -15.99
CA HIS A 79 -4.54 14.18 -16.63
C HIS A 79 -5.61 15.02 -15.92
N PHE A 80 -5.78 14.83 -14.61
CA PHE A 80 -6.83 15.49 -13.84
C PHE A 80 -6.60 16.99 -13.64
N HIS A 81 -5.36 17.47 -13.64
CA HIS A 81 -5.07 18.92 -13.63
C HIS A 81 -5.60 19.68 -14.85
N ARG A 82 -5.89 18.98 -15.96
CA ARG A 82 -6.47 19.60 -17.16
C ARG A 82 -7.99 19.69 -17.12
N LEU A 83 -8.63 19.01 -16.17
CA LEU A 83 -10.08 19.00 -16.00
C LEU A 83 -10.46 20.08 -14.98
N PRO A 84 -11.61 20.76 -15.16
CA PRO A 84 -12.14 21.64 -14.12
C PRO A 84 -12.49 20.81 -12.89
N VAL A 85 -12.30 21.40 -11.70
CA VAL A 85 -12.80 20.80 -10.45
C VAL A 85 -14.32 20.80 -10.53
N PRO A 86 -15.00 19.64 -10.37
CA PRO A 86 -16.45 19.60 -10.32
C PRO A 86 -16.97 20.53 -9.23
N ASP A 87 -18.01 21.30 -9.52
CA ASP A 87 -18.72 22.03 -8.49
C ASP A 87 -19.32 21.00 -7.52
N GLU A 88 -19.01 21.13 -6.23
CA GLU A 88 -19.58 20.32 -5.15
C GLU A 88 -21.08 20.67 -5.03
N GLU A 89 -21.92 20.16 -5.94
CA GLU A 89 -23.36 20.23 -5.71
C GLU A 89 -23.70 19.29 -4.55
N ASP A 90 -23.96 19.91 -3.39
CA ASP A 90 -24.47 19.32 -2.16
C ASP A 90 -25.56 18.26 -2.46
N GLY A 91 -25.17 16.99 -2.47
CA GLY A 91 -26.02 15.87 -2.85
C GLY A 91 -25.74 14.63 -2.01
N VAL A 92 -26.09 14.73 -0.72
CA VAL A 92 -26.17 13.62 0.24
C VAL A 92 -26.78 12.36 -0.41
N SER A 93 -26.03 11.26 -0.41
CA SER A 93 -26.56 9.94 -0.01
C SER A 93 -25.42 8.94 0.19
N ASP A 94 -24.94 8.88 1.43
CA ASP A 94 -24.51 7.60 1.98
C ASP A 94 -25.68 6.61 1.86
N PRO A 95 -25.42 5.40 1.37
CA PRO A 95 -25.90 4.26 2.11
C PRO A 95 -24.69 3.49 2.64
N ALA A 96 -24.60 3.56 3.96
CA ALA A 96 -23.98 2.61 4.87
C ALA A 96 -23.64 1.25 4.25
N GLY A 97 -22.44 0.78 4.59
CA GLY A 97 -22.03 -0.60 4.37
C GLY A 97 -23.09 -1.58 4.88
N ALA A 98 -23.73 -2.27 3.93
CA ALA A 98 -24.34 -3.56 4.19
C ALA A 98 -23.20 -4.58 4.24
N ALA A 99 -22.65 -4.76 5.45
CA ALA A 99 -21.81 -5.90 5.77
C ALA A 99 -22.56 -7.18 5.39
N ALA A 100 -21.90 -7.98 4.57
CA ALA A 100 -22.39 -9.22 4.03
C ALA A 100 -22.74 -10.20 5.15
N SER A 101 -23.94 -10.76 5.01
CA SER A 101 -24.34 -12.14 5.31
C SER A 101 -23.68 -12.82 6.51
N SER A 102 -24.46 -12.90 7.58
CA SER A 102 -24.49 -14.03 8.51
C SER A 102 -24.53 -15.37 7.76
N ASP A 103 -23.56 -16.25 8.01
CA ASP A 103 -23.73 -17.70 7.88
C ASP A 103 -23.68 -18.33 9.28
N PRO A 104 -24.73 -19.04 9.72
CA PRO A 104 -24.72 -19.82 10.95
C PRO A 104 -23.97 -21.15 10.71
N GLN A 105 -22.96 -21.38 11.52
CA GLN A 105 -22.16 -22.61 11.52
C GLN A 105 -22.92 -23.72 12.27
N SER A 106 -23.19 -24.84 11.60
CA SER A 106 -23.51 -26.15 12.18
C SER A 106 -22.61 -27.21 11.56
#